data_AF-A0A0W0XUJ5-F1
#
_entry.id   AF-A0A0W0XUJ5-F1
#
_cell.length_a   1.000
_cell.length_b   1.000
_cell.length_c   1.000
_cell.angle_alpha   90.00
_cell.angle_beta   90.00
_cell.angle_gamma   90.00
#
_symmetry.space_group_name_H-M   'P 1'
#
loop_
_entity.id
_entity.type
_entity.pdbx_description
1 polymer ?
#
loop_
_entity_poly.entity_id
_entity_poly.type
_entity_poly.pdbx_seq_one_letter_code
_entity_poly.pdbx_strand_id
1 'polypeptide(L)'
;MEIKDLAGISKPLEKLIVTISKGLGCLFTAYITKRNTTAHLQAMEDFTEVIAKSPVPIKEAEYQGNGFVVKFSSDGEILNRAKSREEFKSIKKQCNIESIISQTADELNKDEAISAEEVEEDWITRYFNIIEDISDEQMQNIWAKVLAGEIRKPKSYSLRTLELLKNLSKEEANLFNTISAYAININNQFCLLNTNELLSLAKELTYTDIINLKDSGLISNSEALCSIDFSERNSCTLINCKKLIIIEASQESSKIQLSILPFTKAGTELLAFTNPTSNNEYIMKLCNLVKASKARIHVADIEKIVGDKISYKNKNVISG
;
A
#
# COMPACT_ATOMS: atom_id res chain seq x y z
N MET A 1 27.27 15.83 1.82
CA MET A 1 27.87 16.09 0.49
C MET A 1 26.95 17.08 -0.21
N GLU A 2 27.44 18.27 -0.59
CA GLU A 2 26.59 19.31 -1.21
C GLU A 2 26.19 18.90 -2.65
N ILE A 3 24.88 18.83 -2.90
CA ILE A 3 24.28 18.55 -4.20
C ILE A 3 24.39 19.83 -5.03
N LYS A 4 25.33 19.91 -5.98
CA LYS A 4 25.63 21.16 -6.70
C LYS A 4 25.20 21.26 -8.16
N ASP A 5 24.57 20.24 -8.75
CA ASP A 5 24.01 20.42 -10.10
C ASP A 5 22.91 19.39 -10.42
N LEU A 6 21.64 19.83 -10.41
CA LEU A 6 20.46 19.06 -10.86
C LEU A 6 19.68 19.84 -11.95
N ALA A 7 20.35 20.76 -12.65
CA ALA A 7 19.73 21.61 -13.66
C ALA A 7 19.05 20.79 -14.77
N GLY A 8 17.73 21.00 -14.97
CA GLY A 8 16.93 20.34 -15.99
C GLY A 8 16.15 19.10 -15.52
N ILE A 9 16.33 18.66 -14.28
CA ILE A 9 15.56 17.57 -13.66
C ILE A 9 14.27 18.14 -13.06
N SER A 10 13.16 17.40 -13.15
CA SER A 10 11.90 17.84 -12.55
C SER A 10 12.02 17.88 -11.02
N LYS A 11 11.37 18.85 -10.34
CA LYS A 11 11.33 18.92 -8.87
C LYS A 11 11.00 17.57 -8.17
N PRO A 12 10.05 16.75 -8.67
CA PRO A 12 9.84 15.40 -8.15
C PRO A 12 11.09 14.54 -8.13
N LEU A 13 11.81 14.49 -9.25
CA LEU A 13 13.00 13.66 -9.42
C LEU A 13 14.19 14.21 -8.64
N GLU A 14 14.31 15.53 -8.51
CA GLU A 14 15.29 16.19 -7.64
C GLU A 14 15.13 15.71 -6.18
N LYS A 15 13.89 15.72 -5.69
CA LYS A 15 13.56 15.28 -4.33
C LYS A 15 13.76 13.78 -4.14
N LEU A 16 13.47 12.97 -5.16
CA LEU A 16 13.77 11.54 -5.17
C LEU A 16 15.28 11.29 -5.02
N ILE A 17 16.12 11.99 -5.79
CA ILE A 17 17.59 11.86 -5.73
C ILE A 17 18.11 12.19 -4.32
N VAL A 18 17.65 13.30 -3.73
CA VAL A 18 18.02 13.70 -2.36
C VAL A 18 17.62 12.62 -1.36
N THR A 19 16.40 12.10 -1.47
CA THR A 19 15.86 11.05 -0.58
C THR A 19 16.68 9.76 -0.69
N ILE A 20 17.00 9.32 -1.90
CA ILE A 20 17.83 8.12 -2.12
C ILE A 20 19.24 8.32 -1.56
N SER A 21 19.85 9.48 -1.77
CA SER A 21 21.20 9.74 -1.27
C SER A 21 21.28 9.75 0.26
N LYS A 22 20.21 10.16 0.94
CA LYS A 22 20.11 10.02 2.40
C LYS A 22 19.97 8.57 2.84
N GLY A 23 19.22 7.75 2.11
CA GLY A 23 18.96 6.36 2.48
C GLY A 23 20.09 5.38 2.15
N LEU A 24 20.75 5.56 1.01
CA LEU A 24 21.81 4.68 0.53
C LEU A 24 23.22 5.21 0.84
N GLY A 25 23.34 6.46 1.28
CA GLY A 25 24.63 7.09 1.60
C GLY A 25 25.52 7.39 0.39
N CYS A 26 25.03 7.26 -0.83
CA CYS A 26 25.77 7.51 -2.08
C CYS A 26 24.99 8.40 -3.06
N LEU A 27 25.70 9.09 -3.97
CA LEU A 27 25.09 9.85 -5.06
C LEU A 27 24.57 8.87 -6.12
N PHE A 28 23.24 8.69 -6.19
CA PHE A 28 22.59 7.79 -7.14
C PHE A 28 22.55 8.34 -8.59
N THR A 29 23.21 9.47 -8.85
CA THR A 29 23.11 10.23 -10.12
C THR A 29 23.68 9.52 -11.35
N ALA A 30 24.38 8.40 -11.21
CA ALA A 30 25.07 7.74 -12.33
C ALA A 30 24.26 6.66 -13.09
N TYR A 31 23.12 6.16 -12.57
CA TYR A 31 22.58 4.87 -13.04
C TYR A 31 21.14 4.86 -13.60
N ILE A 32 20.47 6.01 -13.67
CA ILE A 32 19.10 6.09 -14.25
C ILE A 32 19.10 5.84 -15.79
N THR A 33 20.25 5.66 -16.43
CA THR A 33 20.34 5.33 -17.86
C THR A 33 20.14 3.83 -18.14
N LYS A 34 18.88 3.42 -18.24
CA LYS A 34 18.31 2.29 -18.99
C LYS A 34 19.30 1.39 -19.76
N ARG A 35 19.81 0.29 -19.15
CA ARG A 35 20.08 -1.01 -19.85
C ARG A 35 20.64 -2.21 -19.05
N ASN A 36 21.07 -2.11 -17.80
CA ASN A 36 21.84 -3.22 -17.18
C ASN A 36 21.08 -4.14 -16.20
N THR A 37 19.86 -3.81 -15.77
CA THR A 37 19.12 -4.67 -14.81
C THR A 37 18.69 -6.00 -15.43
N THR A 38 18.25 -6.03 -16.68
CA THR A 38 17.78 -7.26 -17.34
C THR A 38 18.92 -8.26 -17.59
N ALA A 39 20.07 -7.79 -18.05
CA ALA A 39 21.25 -8.63 -18.25
C ALA A 39 21.81 -9.15 -16.91
N HIS A 40 21.71 -8.36 -15.84
CA HIS A 40 22.13 -8.77 -14.51
C HIS A 40 21.16 -9.75 -13.86
N LEU A 41 19.84 -9.55 -14.04
CA LEU A 41 18.79 -10.49 -13.62
C LEU A 41 18.92 -11.84 -14.32
N GLN A 42 19.20 -11.83 -15.62
CA GLN A 42 19.36 -13.06 -16.41
C GLN A 42 20.63 -13.83 -16.03
N ALA A 43 21.75 -13.12 -15.86
CA ALA A 43 22.97 -13.70 -15.30
C ALA A 43 22.75 -14.25 -13.87
N MET A 44 21.82 -13.66 -13.12
CA MET A 44 21.45 -14.12 -11.78
C MET A 44 20.53 -15.34 -11.83
N GLU A 45 19.55 -15.43 -12.74
CA GLU A 45 18.75 -16.64 -12.97
C GLU A 45 19.66 -17.83 -13.29
N ASP A 46 20.62 -17.64 -14.19
CA ASP A 46 21.65 -18.64 -14.52
C ASP A 46 22.45 -19.06 -13.27
N PHE A 47 22.84 -18.10 -12.43
CA PHE A 47 23.60 -18.36 -11.20
C PHE A 47 22.74 -19.03 -10.10
N THR A 48 21.45 -18.68 -10.02
CA THR A 48 20.52 -19.21 -9.02
C THR A 48 20.08 -20.62 -9.38
N GLU A 49 19.95 -20.96 -10.67
CA GLU A 49 19.70 -22.32 -11.13
C GLU A 49 20.85 -23.26 -10.74
N VAL A 50 22.09 -22.77 -10.81
CA VAL A 50 23.30 -23.50 -10.39
C VAL A 50 23.32 -23.75 -8.88
N ILE A 51 22.87 -22.79 -8.07
CA ILE A 51 22.83 -22.91 -6.60
C ILE A 51 21.61 -23.72 -6.11
N ALA A 52 20.43 -23.52 -6.70
CA ALA A 52 19.18 -24.15 -6.27
C ALA A 52 19.15 -25.67 -6.49
N LYS A 53 19.92 -26.19 -7.46
CA LYS A 53 20.13 -27.64 -7.65
C LYS A 53 21.04 -28.27 -6.60
N SER A 54 21.57 -27.50 -5.64
CA SER A 54 22.45 -27.99 -4.59
C SER A 54 21.79 -27.87 -3.20
N PRO A 55 21.09 -28.92 -2.73
CA PRO A 55 20.68 -29.00 -1.34
C PRO A 55 21.89 -29.41 -0.49
N VAL A 56 22.14 -28.63 0.55
CA VAL A 56 23.13 -28.81 1.64
C VAL A 56 23.19 -30.27 2.15
N PRO A 57 24.23 -30.71 2.90
CA PRO A 57 25.68 -30.70 2.71
C PRO A 57 26.13 -32.14 2.38
N ILE A 58 26.60 -32.42 1.17
CA ILE A 58 26.98 -33.80 0.83
C ILE A 58 28.44 -34.04 1.22
N LYS A 59 28.68 -34.94 2.18
CA LYS A 59 29.95 -35.67 2.26
C LYS A 59 30.03 -36.51 0.99
N GLU A 60 30.70 -35.96 -0.02
CA GLU A 60 31.00 -36.57 -1.32
C GLU A 60 29.80 -37.27 -1.99
N ALA A 61 29.10 -36.55 -2.87
CA ALA A 61 28.26 -37.21 -3.87
C ALA A 61 28.65 -36.75 -5.26
N GLU A 62 28.76 -37.74 -6.14
CA GLU A 62 28.78 -37.54 -7.59
C GLU A 62 27.35 -37.65 -8.09
N TYR A 63 26.82 -36.56 -8.66
CA TYR A 63 25.59 -36.60 -9.42
C TYR A 63 25.92 -36.65 -10.91
N GLN A 64 25.36 -37.61 -11.63
CA GLN A 64 25.47 -37.74 -13.09
C GLN A 64 24.11 -37.49 -13.74
N GLY A 65 24.01 -36.40 -14.51
CA GLY A 65 22.86 -36.09 -15.35
C GLY A 65 23.23 -35.06 -16.41
N ASN A 66 22.80 -35.29 -17.66
CA ASN A 66 23.04 -34.41 -18.83
C ASN A 66 24.52 -34.07 -19.11
N GLY A 67 25.42 -35.05 -19.03
CA GLY A 67 26.77 -34.94 -19.64
C GLY A 67 27.82 -34.14 -18.86
N PHE A 68 27.56 -33.76 -17.61
CA PHE A 68 28.55 -33.12 -16.73
C PHE A 68 28.73 -33.91 -15.42
N VAL A 69 29.96 -33.92 -14.90
CA VAL A 69 30.32 -34.49 -13.60
C VAL A 69 30.76 -33.34 -12.69
N VAL A 70 30.08 -33.17 -11.56
CA VAL A 70 30.42 -32.15 -10.56
C VAL A 70 30.92 -32.84 -9.29
N LYS A 71 32.11 -32.46 -8.82
CA LYS A 71 32.73 -32.95 -7.57
C LYS A 71 32.71 -31.87 -6.49
N PHE A 72 32.44 -32.25 -5.25
CA PHE A 72 32.46 -31.40 -4.06
C PHE A 72 33.50 -31.94 -3.06
N SER A 73 34.29 -31.09 -2.38
CA SER A 73 35.41 -31.52 -1.52
C SER A 73 35.60 -30.61 -0.29
N SER A 74 35.46 -31.17 0.93
CA SER A 74 35.14 -30.44 2.18
C SER A 74 36.16 -29.45 2.75
N ASP A 75 37.38 -29.36 2.24
CA ASP A 75 38.46 -28.74 3.01
C ASP A 75 38.73 -27.30 2.53
N GLY A 76 37.92 -26.36 3.05
CA GLY A 76 37.98 -24.91 2.75
C GLY A 76 36.62 -24.26 2.42
N GLU A 77 35.55 -25.04 2.40
CA GLU A 77 34.31 -24.70 1.68
C GLU A 77 33.31 -23.79 2.40
N ILE A 78 33.26 -23.73 3.74
CA ILE A 78 32.23 -22.92 4.44
C ILE A 78 32.46 -21.42 4.27
N LEU A 79 33.70 -20.96 4.43
CA LEU A 79 34.03 -19.54 4.28
C LEU A 79 33.76 -19.05 2.86
N ASN A 80 34.13 -19.84 1.85
CA ASN A 80 33.89 -19.50 0.45
C ASN A 80 32.39 -19.51 0.13
N ARG A 81 31.63 -20.51 0.61
CA ARG A 81 30.16 -20.51 0.47
C ARG A 81 29.50 -19.34 1.18
N ALA A 82 29.98 -18.95 2.36
CA ALA A 82 29.48 -17.80 3.09
C ALA A 82 29.75 -16.49 2.34
N LYS A 83 30.95 -16.32 1.79
CA LYS A 83 31.31 -15.17 0.95
C LYS A 83 30.43 -15.07 -0.30
N SER A 84 30.33 -16.15 -1.08
CA SER A 84 29.50 -16.15 -2.28
C SER A 84 28.01 -15.91 -1.96
N ARG A 85 27.52 -16.41 -0.83
CA ARG A 85 26.15 -16.13 -0.37
C ARG A 85 25.96 -14.65 -0.03
N GLU A 86 26.92 -14.03 0.65
CA GLU A 86 26.85 -12.63 1.03
C GLU A 86 26.95 -11.70 -0.20
N GLU A 87 27.84 -12.02 -1.14
CA GLU A 87 27.95 -11.35 -2.44
C GLU A 87 26.63 -11.43 -3.21
N PHE A 88 26.07 -12.64 -3.35
CA PHE A 88 24.79 -12.85 -4.02
C PHE A 88 23.65 -12.08 -3.34
N LYS A 89 23.56 -12.14 -2.00
CA LYS A 89 22.53 -11.44 -1.23
C LYS A 89 22.65 -9.93 -1.42
N SER A 90 23.87 -9.38 -1.40
CA SER A 90 24.12 -7.95 -1.59
C SER A 90 23.72 -7.48 -2.98
N ILE A 91 24.06 -8.25 -4.02
CA ILE A 91 23.67 -7.95 -5.40
C ILE A 91 22.14 -8.01 -5.56
N LYS A 92 21.50 -9.06 -5.06
CA LYS A 92 20.04 -9.21 -5.13
C LYS A 92 19.32 -8.05 -4.45
N LYS A 93 19.80 -7.65 -3.26
CA LYS A 93 19.30 -6.50 -2.52
C LYS A 93 19.39 -5.19 -3.30
N GLN A 94 20.54 -4.95 -3.91
CA GLN A 94 20.77 -3.79 -4.76
C GLN A 94 19.82 -3.77 -5.97
N CYS A 95 19.63 -4.91 -6.64
CA CYS A 95 18.68 -5.02 -7.76
C CYS A 95 17.24 -4.69 -7.33
N ASN A 96 16.80 -5.16 -6.16
CA ASN A 96 15.47 -4.85 -5.64
C ASN A 96 15.30 -3.35 -5.38
N ILE A 97 16.30 -2.72 -4.75
CA ILE A 97 16.32 -1.27 -4.51
C ILE A 97 16.21 -0.50 -5.83
N GLU A 98 17.05 -0.83 -6.81
CA GLU A 98 17.08 -0.15 -8.11
C GLU A 98 15.77 -0.31 -8.90
N SER A 99 15.18 -1.51 -8.87
CA SER A 99 13.87 -1.77 -9.50
C SER A 99 12.79 -0.86 -8.92
N ILE A 100 12.69 -0.79 -7.58
CA ILE A 100 11.68 0.02 -6.91
C ILE A 100 11.93 1.51 -7.15
N ILE A 101 13.18 1.98 -7.10
CA ILE A 101 13.53 3.37 -7.42
C ILE A 101 13.10 3.75 -8.83
N SER A 102 13.36 2.88 -9.81
CA SER A 102 12.96 3.11 -11.21
C SER A 102 11.43 3.26 -11.31
N GLN A 103 10.67 2.38 -10.65
CA GLN A 103 9.21 2.44 -10.64
C GLN A 103 8.69 3.70 -9.92
N THR A 104 9.37 4.14 -8.84
CA THR A 104 9.02 5.39 -8.15
C THR A 104 9.23 6.60 -9.05
N ALA A 105 10.31 6.63 -9.83
CA ALA A 105 10.55 7.72 -10.78
C ALA A 105 9.43 7.80 -11.83
N ASP A 106 8.99 6.66 -12.36
CA ASP A 106 7.86 6.58 -13.29
C ASP A 106 6.55 7.07 -12.64
N GLU A 107 6.32 6.71 -11.38
CA GLU A 107 5.16 7.17 -10.61
C GLU A 107 5.18 8.69 -10.43
N LEU A 108 6.32 9.27 -10.05
CA LEU A 108 6.48 10.70 -9.78
C LEU A 108 6.32 11.59 -11.03
N ASN A 109 6.51 11.05 -12.23
CA ASN A 109 6.34 11.78 -13.49
C ASN A 109 4.87 12.14 -13.81
N LYS A 110 3.89 11.66 -13.04
CA LYS A 110 2.45 11.82 -13.32
C LYS A 110 1.85 13.21 -13.01
N ASP A 111 2.65 14.29 -13.04
CA ASP A 111 2.20 15.69 -12.91
C ASP A 111 1.29 15.98 -11.69
N GLU A 112 1.79 15.62 -10.51
CA GLU A 112 1.14 15.92 -9.23
C GLU A 112 1.92 16.97 -8.42
N ALA A 113 1.21 17.72 -7.58
CA ALA A 113 1.81 18.73 -6.70
C ALA A 113 2.72 18.07 -5.64
N ILE A 114 3.87 18.70 -5.36
CA ILE A 114 4.88 18.19 -4.43
C ILE A 114 5.15 19.21 -3.33
N SER A 115 5.18 18.72 -2.09
CA SER A 115 5.57 19.48 -0.91
C SER A 115 7.06 19.80 -0.93
N ALA A 116 7.43 21.00 -0.47
CA ALA A 116 8.82 21.39 -0.26
C ALA A 116 9.44 20.77 1.03
N GLU A 117 8.61 20.22 1.93
CA GLU A 117 9.09 19.56 3.16
C GLU A 117 9.92 18.32 2.82
N GLU A 118 11.02 18.07 3.53
CA GLU A 118 11.87 16.90 3.32
C GLU A 118 11.25 15.63 3.94
N VAL A 119 11.62 14.46 3.40
CA VAL A 119 11.27 13.17 4.01
C VAL A 119 12.16 12.93 5.23
N GLU A 120 11.58 12.41 6.31
CA GLU A 120 12.26 12.15 7.58
C GLU A 120 13.35 11.06 7.44
N GLU A 121 14.56 11.31 7.95
CA GLU A 121 15.71 10.42 7.75
C GLU A 121 15.54 9.02 8.35
N ASP A 122 14.90 8.93 9.52
CA ASP A 122 14.58 7.65 10.16
C ASP A 122 13.59 6.84 9.31
N TRP A 123 12.63 7.50 8.68
CA TRP A 123 11.70 6.88 7.75
C TRP A 123 12.43 6.36 6.51
N ILE A 124 13.30 7.18 5.91
CA ILE A 124 14.10 6.81 4.74
C ILE A 124 14.92 5.56 5.04
N THR A 125 15.66 5.57 6.15
CA THR A 125 16.50 4.46 6.59
C THR A 125 15.68 3.18 6.77
N ARG A 126 14.53 3.29 7.45
CA ARG A 126 13.64 2.14 7.67
C ARG A 126 13.09 1.61 6.35
N TYR A 127 12.69 2.48 5.45
CA TYR A 127 12.15 2.12 4.14
C TYR A 127 13.17 1.32 3.31
N PHE A 128 14.41 1.82 3.16
CA PHE A 128 15.44 1.14 2.36
C PHE A 128 15.85 -0.22 2.93
N ASN A 129 15.91 -0.35 4.26
CA ASN A 129 16.16 -1.62 4.94
C ASN A 129 15.06 -2.66 4.72
N ILE A 130 13.84 -2.24 4.36
CA ILE A 130 12.73 -3.16 4.07
C ILE A 130 12.76 -3.55 2.60
N ILE A 131 12.86 -2.58 1.70
CA ILE A 131 12.68 -2.81 0.27
C ILE A 131 13.80 -3.62 -0.38
N GLU A 132 14.99 -3.65 0.23
CA GLU A 132 16.10 -4.49 -0.23
C GLU A 132 15.75 -5.98 -0.27
N ASP A 133 14.83 -6.45 0.56
CA ASP A 133 14.42 -7.86 0.59
C ASP A 133 13.16 -8.14 -0.26
N ILE A 134 12.58 -7.14 -0.96
CA ILE A 134 11.33 -7.28 -1.72
C ILE A 134 11.63 -7.61 -3.19
N SER A 135 11.40 -8.87 -3.58
CA SER A 135 11.66 -9.36 -4.95
C SER A 135 10.40 -9.57 -5.81
N ASP A 136 9.21 -9.60 -5.22
CA ASP A 136 7.96 -9.77 -5.98
C ASP A 136 7.60 -8.46 -6.70
N GLU A 137 7.38 -8.53 -8.02
CA GLU A 137 7.14 -7.35 -8.86
C GLU A 137 5.88 -6.57 -8.48
N GLN A 138 4.81 -7.27 -8.07
CA GLN A 138 3.56 -6.62 -7.65
C GLN A 138 3.78 -5.84 -6.35
N MET A 139 4.51 -6.42 -5.40
CA MET A 139 4.91 -5.75 -4.15
C MET A 139 5.87 -4.59 -4.42
N GLN A 140 6.85 -4.75 -5.32
CA GLN A 140 7.76 -3.66 -5.71
C GLN A 140 6.98 -2.44 -6.22
N ASN A 141 5.89 -2.65 -6.99
CA ASN A 141 5.03 -1.57 -7.45
C ASN A 141 4.31 -0.84 -6.31
N ILE A 142 3.84 -1.59 -5.31
CA ILE A 142 3.19 -1.01 -4.12
C ILE A 142 4.20 -0.17 -3.34
N TRP A 143 5.39 -0.73 -3.07
CA TRP A 143 6.48 -0.02 -2.39
C TRP A 143 6.91 1.24 -3.17
N ALA A 144 6.99 1.16 -4.50
CA ALA A 144 7.29 2.31 -5.34
C ALA A 144 6.28 3.46 -5.17
N LYS A 145 4.98 3.14 -5.05
CA LYS A 145 3.92 4.11 -4.77
C LYS A 145 3.97 4.66 -3.34
N VAL A 146 4.34 3.84 -2.35
CA VAL A 146 4.58 4.29 -0.97
C VAL A 146 5.65 5.37 -0.95
N LEU A 147 6.80 5.12 -1.59
CA LEU A 147 7.87 6.11 -1.67
C LEU A 147 7.45 7.36 -2.45
N ALA A 148 6.76 7.19 -3.58
CA ALA A 148 6.27 8.33 -4.35
C ALA A 148 5.32 9.21 -3.53
N GLY A 149 4.39 8.62 -2.77
CA GLY A 149 3.46 9.36 -1.93
C GLY A 149 4.15 10.06 -0.76
N GLU A 150 5.13 9.41 -0.12
CA GLU A 150 5.92 10.05 0.95
C GLU A 150 6.78 11.21 0.41
N ILE A 151 7.37 11.06 -0.78
CA ILE A 151 8.09 12.15 -1.46
C ILE A 151 7.15 13.30 -1.81
N ARG A 152 5.95 13.02 -2.34
CA ARG A 152 4.95 14.06 -2.67
C ARG A 152 4.51 14.81 -1.43
N LYS A 153 4.21 14.08 -0.35
CA LYS A 153 3.69 14.61 0.91
C LYS A 153 4.31 13.84 2.08
N PRO A 154 5.36 14.37 2.71
CA PRO A 154 5.93 13.74 3.90
C PRO A 154 4.90 13.52 5.00
N LYS A 155 5.12 12.51 5.84
CA LYS A 155 4.22 12.03 6.89
C LYS A 155 2.91 11.43 6.36
N SER A 156 2.91 10.96 5.12
CA SER A 156 1.75 10.26 4.53
C SER A 156 1.70 8.81 4.99
N TYR A 157 2.85 8.18 5.19
CA TYR A 157 2.95 6.80 5.63
C TYR A 157 3.79 6.69 6.89
N SER A 158 3.21 6.12 7.94
CA SER A 158 3.92 5.93 9.21
C SER A 158 4.90 4.75 9.15
N LEU A 159 5.90 4.76 10.04
CA LEU A 159 6.79 3.59 10.22
C LEU A 159 6.01 2.30 10.50
N ARG A 160 4.89 2.40 11.23
CA ARG A 160 4.01 1.25 11.51
C ARG A 160 3.39 0.68 10.24
N THR A 161 3.11 1.53 9.26
CA THR A 161 2.56 1.14 7.97
C THR A 161 3.58 0.41 7.12
N LEU A 162 4.85 0.83 7.18
CA LEU A 162 5.95 0.09 6.52
C LEU A 162 6.10 -1.32 7.10
N GLU A 163 6.05 -1.45 8.43
CA GLU A 163 6.13 -2.77 9.09
C GLU A 163 4.94 -3.67 8.76
N LEU A 164 3.73 -3.10 8.73
CA LEU A 164 2.54 -3.86 8.37
C LEU A 164 2.64 -4.35 6.93
N LEU A 165 2.95 -3.44 5.99
CA LEU A 165 3.06 -3.77 4.58
C LEU A 165 4.13 -4.82 4.30
N LYS A 166 5.26 -4.77 5.01
CA LYS A 166 6.35 -5.76 4.91
C LYS A 166 5.87 -7.18 5.23
N ASN A 167 4.98 -7.31 6.21
CA ASN A 167 4.54 -8.61 6.72
C ASN A 167 3.24 -9.09 6.06
N LEU A 168 2.64 -8.28 5.20
CA LEU A 168 1.38 -8.61 4.56
C LEU A 168 1.58 -9.69 3.50
N SER A 169 0.84 -10.80 3.64
CA SER A 169 0.79 -11.84 2.62
C SER A 169 0.02 -11.37 1.38
N LYS A 170 0.22 -12.08 0.26
CA LYS A 170 -0.52 -11.81 -0.98
C LYS A 170 -2.02 -12.02 -0.79
N GLU A 171 -2.39 -13.03 -0.01
CA GLU A 171 -3.77 -13.36 0.34
C GLU A 171 -4.41 -12.24 1.16
N GLU A 172 -3.74 -11.73 2.19
CA GLU A 172 -4.24 -10.61 2.99
C GLU A 172 -4.32 -9.31 2.19
N ALA A 173 -3.36 -9.04 1.31
CA ALA A 173 -3.38 -7.88 0.42
C ALA A 173 -4.57 -7.92 -0.55
N ASN A 174 -4.84 -9.09 -1.14
CA ASN A 174 -6.00 -9.30 -2.01
C ASN A 174 -7.31 -9.14 -1.25
N LEU A 175 -7.40 -9.72 -0.05
CA LEU A 175 -8.57 -9.58 0.81
C LEU A 175 -8.80 -8.12 1.21
N PHE A 176 -7.74 -7.39 1.54
CA PHE A 176 -7.81 -5.97 1.86
C PHE A 176 -8.29 -5.13 0.66
N ASN A 177 -7.83 -5.45 -0.55
CA ASN A 177 -8.33 -4.79 -1.75
C ASN A 177 -9.83 -5.05 -1.97
N THR A 178 -10.29 -6.29 -1.73
CA THR A 178 -11.73 -6.62 -1.79
C THR A 178 -12.52 -5.83 -0.73
N ILE A 179 -12.06 -5.80 0.51
CA ILE A 179 -12.81 -5.15 1.60
C ILE A 179 -12.82 -3.62 1.48
N SER A 180 -11.83 -3.04 0.81
CA SER A 180 -11.75 -1.59 0.58
C SER A 180 -12.98 -1.03 -0.16
N ALA A 181 -13.67 -1.84 -0.96
CA ALA A 181 -14.92 -1.45 -1.63
C ALA A 181 -16.08 -1.19 -0.67
N TYR A 182 -16.00 -1.74 0.55
CA TYR A 182 -16.97 -1.57 1.61
C TYR A 182 -16.53 -0.52 2.64
N ALA A 183 -15.35 0.10 2.48
CA ALA A 183 -14.87 1.15 3.36
C ALA A 183 -15.76 2.41 3.25
N ILE A 184 -16.15 2.94 4.40
CA ILE A 184 -16.89 4.19 4.54
C ILE A 184 -15.95 5.19 5.23
N ASN A 185 -15.82 6.39 4.68
CA ASN A 185 -15.23 7.52 5.37
C ASN A 185 -16.33 8.37 5.99
N ILE A 186 -16.27 8.50 7.32
CA ILE A 186 -17.16 9.30 8.16
C ILE A 186 -16.28 10.36 8.83
N ASN A 187 -16.42 11.63 8.46
CA ASN A 187 -15.66 12.75 9.06
C ASN A 187 -14.14 12.49 9.13
N ASN A 188 -13.52 12.04 8.04
CA ASN A 188 -12.10 11.66 7.92
C ASN A 188 -11.68 10.41 8.71
N GLN A 189 -12.63 9.60 9.18
CA GLN A 189 -12.36 8.29 9.77
C GLN A 189 -12.86 7.20 8.83
N PHE A 190 -11.96 6.31 8.42
CA PHE A 190 -12.32 5.15 7.62
C PHE A 190 -12.75 4.01 8.53
N CYS A 191 -13.88 3.38 8.20
CA CYS A 191 -14.40 2.22 8.88
C CYS A 191 -15.20 1.32 7.94
N LEU A 192 -15.49 0.10 8.38
CA LEU A 192 -16.52 -0.77 7.81
C LEU A 192 -17.75 -0.75 8.72
N LEU A 193 -18.89 -1.24 8.23
CA LEU A 193 -20.00 -1.60 9.10
C LEU A 193 -19.60 -2.77 10.02
N ASN A 194 -20.40 -3.05 11.05
CA ASN A 194 -20.16 -4.17 11.94
C ASN A 194 -20.11 -5.50 11.16
N THR A 195 -19.58 -6.53 11.81
CA THR A 195 -19.34 -7.82 11.17
C THR A 195 -20.62 -8.41 10.54
N ASN A 196 -21.75 -8.35 11.24
CA ASN A 196 -23.00 -8.95 10.75
C ASN A 196 -23.56 -8.21 9.53
N GLU A 197 -23.60 -6.88 9.59
CA GLU A 197 -24.09 -6.04 8.49
C GLU A 197 -23.16 -6.18 7.28
N LEU A 198 -21.85 -6.14 7.49
CA LEU A 198 -20.87 -6.32 6.43
C LEU A 198 -21.02 -7.67 5.72
N LEU A 199 -21.09 -8.78 6.47
CA LEU A 199 -21.25 -10.12 5.90
C LEU A 199 -22.61 -10.30 5.19
N SER A 200 -23.65 -9.57 5.60
CA SER A 200 -24.94 -9.57 4.88
C SER A 200 -24.87 -8.86 3.51
N LEU A 201 -23.84 -8.06 3.29
CA LEU A 201 -23.67 -7.18 2.13
C LEU A 201 -22.60 -7.71 1.17
N ALA A 202 -21.52 -8.25 1.71
CA ALA A 202 -20.40 -8.81 0.99
C ALA A 202 -20.45 -10.33 1.12
N LYS A 203 -21.29 -10.98 0.31
CA LYS A 203 -21.53 -12.44 0.39
C LYS A 203 -20.29 -13.27 0.08
N GLU A 204 -19.31 -12.67 -0.58
CA GLU A 204 -18.00 -13.22 -0.83
C GLU A 204 -17.06 -13.20 0.39
N LEU A 205 -17.39 -12.42 1.42
CA LEU A 205 -16.61 -12.36 2.66
C LEU A 205 -17.15 -13.35 3.69
N THR A 206 -16.22 -13.91 4.46
CA THR A 206 -16.49 -14.81 5.58
C THR A 206 -16.10 -14.17 6.91
N TYR A 207 -16.60 -14.72 8.02
CA TYR A 207 -16.18 -14.29 9.34
C TYR A 207 -14.66 -14.47 9.55
N THR A 208 -14.09 -15.54 9.01
CA THR A 208 -12.64 -15.81 9.04
C THR A 208 -11.84 -14.71 8.35
N ASP A 209 -12.34 -14.17 7.24
CA ASP A 209 -11.68 -13.06 6.54
C ASP A 209 -11.58 -11.82 7.43
N ILE A 210 -12.63 -11.52 8.20
CA ILE A 210 -12.63 -10.39 9.14
C ILE A 210 -11.63 -10.62 10.29
N ILE A 211 -11.48 -11.85 10.77
CA ILE A 211 -10.44 -12.20 11.76
C ILE A 211 -9.05 -11.96 11.18
N ASN A 212 -8.77 -12.46 9.97
CA ASN A 212 -7.47 -12.30 9.33
C ASN A 212 -7.10 -10.81 9.13
N LEU A 213 -8.08 -9.96 8.81
CA LEU A 213 -7.85 -8.52 8.67
C LEU A 213 -7.61 -7.80 10.02
N LYS A 214 -8.17 -8.32 11.11
CA LYS A 214 -7.88 -7.85 12.47
C LYS A 214 -6.48 -8.29 12.91
N ASP A 215 -6.14 -9.56 12.70
CA ASP A 215 -4.85 -10.14 13.08
C ASP A 215 -3.67 -9.54 12.30
N SER A 216 -3.88 -9.20 11.02
CA SER A 216 -2.91 -8.43 10.21
C SER A 216 -2.78 -6.96 10.63
N GLY A 217 -3.64 -6.46 11.52
CA GLY A 217 -3.61 -5.09 12.01
C GLY A 217 -4.14 -4.05 11.01
N LEU A 218 -4.84 -4.46 9.95
CA LEU A 218 -5.48 -3.56 9.00
C LEU A 218 -6.75 -2.94 9.57
N ILE A 219 -7.49 -3.72 10.37
CA ILE A 219 -8.72 -3.31 11.05
C ILE A 219 -8.51 -3.37 12.57
N SER A 220 -9.17 -2.48 13.31
CA SER A 220 -9.16 -2.51 14.77
C SER A 220 -9.77 -3.80 15.32
N ASN A 221 -9.19 -4.32 16.40
CA ASN A 221 -9.75 -5.46 17.12
C ASN A 221 -11.05 -5.13 17.86
N SER A 222 -11.32 -3.83 18.09
CA SER A 222 -12.55 -3.35 18.73
C SER A 222 -13.62 -2.93 17.72
N GLU A 223 -14.87 -3.29 18.01
CA GLU A 223 -16.03 -2.64 17.39
C GLU A 223 -16.30 -1.31 18.11
N ALA A 224 -16.79 -0.33 17.38
CA ALA A 224 -17.13 0.98 17.93
C ALA A 224 -18.54 1.38 17.53
N LEU A 225 -19.22 2.15 18.39
CA LEU A 225 -20.49 2.77 18.05
C LEU A 225 -20.22 4.21 17.57
N CYS A 226 -20.26 4.42 16.26
CA CYS A 226 -20.14 5.73 15.66
C CYS A 226 -21.45 6.50 15.81
N SER A 227 -21.38 7.65 16.47
CA SER A 227 -22.50 8.57 16.62
C SER A 227 -22.35 9.71 15.62
N ILE A 228 -23.35 9.89 14.76
CA ILE A 228 -23.39 10.95 13.76
C ILE A 228 -24.52 11.90 14.12
N ASP A 229 -24.15 13.12 14.49
CA ASP A 229 -25.11 14.18 14.79
C ASP A 229 -25.29 15.07 13.56
N PHE A 230 -26.54 15.39 13.24
CA PHE A 230 -26.90 16.25 12.11
C PHE A 230 -28.11 17.12 12.45
N SER A 231 -28.19 18.29 11.83
CA SER A 231 -29.24 19.28 12.08
C SER A 231 -29.62 20.00 10.79
N GLU A 232 -30.65 20.84 10.83
CA GLU A 232 -31.08 21.63 9.66
C GLU A 232 -29.96 22.52 9.09
N ARG A 233 -28.98 22.91 9.93
CA ARG A 233 -27.85 23.74 9.53
C ARG A 233 -26.59 22.93 9.19
N ASN A 234 -26.50 21.68 9.65
CA ASN A 234 -25.33 20.83 9.50
C ASN A 234 -25.73 19.46 8.92
N SER A 235 -25.45 19.27 7.63
CA SER A 235 -25.52 17.95 7.00
C SER A 235 -24.33 17.08 7.39
N CYS A 236 -24.53 15.77 7.51
CA CYS A 236 -23.42 14.82 7.56
C CYS A 236 -23.14 14.23 6.18
N THR A 237 -21.88 13.93 5.89
CA THR A 237 -21.47 13.25 4.66
C THR A 237 -20.77 11.94 4.96
N LEU A 238 -21.16 10.89 4.25
CA LEU A 238 -20.43 9.62 4.18
C LEU A 238 -19.84 9.48 2.77
N ILE A 239 -18.63 8.95 2.68
CA ILE A 239 -17.99 8.67 1.39
C ILE A 239 -17.72 7.17 1.29
N ASN A 240 -18.14 6.55 0.20
CA ASN A 240 -17.73 5.19 -0.16
C ASN A 240 -17.18 5.21 -1.59
N CYS A 241 -15.92 4.83 -1.77
CA CYS A 241 -15.24 4.92 -3.07
C CYS A 241 -15.39 6.33 -3.70
N LYS A 242 -16.07 6.43 -4.85
CA LYS A 242 -16.37 7.69 -5.56
C LYS A 242 -17.80 8.19 -5.35
N LYS A 243 -18.49 7.71 -4.32
CA LYS A 243 -19.89 8.04 -4.03
C LYS A 243 -19.98 8.84 -2.74
N LEU A 244 -20.68 9.97 -2.82
CA LEU A 244 -20.97 10.86 -1.71
C LEU A 244 -22.42 10.64 -1.27
N ILE A 245 -22.62 10.32 0.01
CA ILE A 245 -23.93 10.20 0.64
C ILE A 245 -24.09 11.41 1.57
N ILE A 246 -25.06 12.27 1.26
CA ILE A 246 -25.37 13.47 2.02
C ILE A 246 -26.62 13.20 2.86
N ILE A 247 -26.50 13.40 4.16
CA ILE A 247 -27.53 13.15 5.16
C ILE A 247 -27.97 14.50 5.72
N GLU A 248 -29.22 14.87 5.45
CA GLU A 248 -29.83 16.12 5.87
C GLU A 248 -30.97 15.83 6.86
N ALA A 249 -31.11 16.66 7.90
CA ALA A 249 -32.17 16.50 8.89
C ALA A 249 -33.53 16.82 8.26
N SER A 250 -34.54 15.99 8.53
CA SER A 250 -35.92 16.27 8.10
C SER A 250 -36.72 17.09 9.12
N GLN A 251 -36.29 17.13 10.38
CA GLN A 251 -36.83 17.89 11.53
C GLN A 251 -35.67 18.28 12.48
N GLU A 252 -35.94 18.77 13.70
CA GLU A 252 -34.92 19.13 14.72
C GLU A 252 -33.78 18.10 14.88
N SER A 253 -32.66 18.56 15.44
CA SER A 253 -31.39 17.82 15.57
C SER A 253 -31.58 16.32 15.81
N SER A 254 -31.02 15.52 14.92
CA SER A 254 -31.19 14.08 14.89
C SER A 254 -29.84 13.38 14.99
N LYS A 255 -29.87 12.13 15.45
CA LYS A 255 -28.68 11.32 15.70
C LYS A 255 -28.84 9.96 15.03
N ILE A 256 -27.80 9.55 14.30
CA ILE A 256 -27.65 8.19 13.78
C ILE A 256 -26.57 7.49 14.60
N GLN A 257 -26.81 6.23 14.93
CA GLN A 257 -25.83 5.36 15.55
C GLN A 257 -25.51 4.21 14.60
N LEU A 258 -24.25 4.07 14.22
CA LEU A 258 -23.75 2.99 13.38
C LEU A 258 -22.74 2.16 14.17
N SER A 259 -22.96 0.85 14.21
CA SER A 259 -21.95 -0.07 14.71
C SER A 259 -20.90 -0.28 13.61
N ILE A 260 -19.64 0.01 13.91
CA ILE A 260 -18.57 0.04 12.91
C ILE A 260 -17.35 -0.77 13.35
N LEU A 261 -16.56 -1.17 12.37
CA LEU A 261 -15.21 -1.70 12.52
C LEU A 261 -14.23 -0.65 11.99
N PRO A 262 -13.56 0.13 12.85
CA PRO A 262 -12.61 1.14 12.41
C PRO A 262 -11.39 0.51 11.74
N PHE A 263 -10.87 1.12 10.68
CA PHE A 263 -9.53 0.78 10.20
C PHE A 263 -8.48 1.28 11.19
N THR A 264 -7.34 0.60 11.28
CA THR A 264 -6.20 1.16 12.00
C THR A 264 -5.62 2.35 11.23
N LYS A 265 -4.71 3.10 11.85
CA LYS A 265 -3.97 4.16 11.14
C LYS A 265 -3.25 3.60 9.91
N ALA A 266 -2.59 2.44 10.06
CA ALA A 266 -1.89 1.80 8.96
C ALA A 266 -2.86 1.30 7.88
N GLY A 267 -3.98 0.68 8.26
CA GLY A 267 -5.03 0.30 7.32
C GLY A 267 -5.57 1.51 6.53
N THR A 268 -5.82 2.63 7.22
CA THR A 268 -6.29 3.87 6.58
C THR A 268 -5.28 4.41 5.56
N GLU A 269 -3.99 4.43 5.91
CA GLU A 269 -2.93 4.86 4.99
C GLU A 269 -2.82 3.93 3.77
N LEU A 270 -2.99 2.62 3.97
CA LEU A 270 -2.94 1.63 2.88
C LEU A 270 -4.15 1.63 1.96
N LEU A 271 -5.30 2.17 2.38
CA LEU A 271 -6.47 2.33 1.50
C LEU A 271 -6.14 3.15 0.24
N ALA A 272 -5.16 4.06 0.30
CA ALA A 272 -4.70 4.86 -0.84
C ALA A 272 -4.16 4.01 -2.01
N PHE A 273 -3.74 2.76 -1.76
CA PHE A 273 -3.22 1.86 -2.79
C PHE A 273 -4.28 0.94 -3.38
N THR A 274 -5.48 0.93 -2.79
CA THR A 274 -6.60 0.14 -3.28
C THR A 274 -7.35 0.91 -4.37
N ASN A 275 -7.91 0.18 -5.34
CA ASN A 275 -8.74 0.78 -6.40
C ASN A 275 -10.12 0.13 -6.41
N PRO A 276 -10.92 0.30 -5.34
CA PRO A 276 -12.20 -0.33 -5.26
C PRO A 276 -13.22 0.28 -6.24
N THR A 277 -14.12 -0.57 -6.71
CA THR A 277 -15.31 -0.16 -7.45
C THR A 277 -16.51 -0.10 -6.51
N SER A 278 -17.29 0.97 -6.60
CA SER A 278 -18.48 1.15 -5.76
C SER A 278 -19.53 0.06 -6.03
N ASN A 279 -20.09 -0.53 -4.98
CA ASN A 279 -21.22 -1.45 -5.06
C ASN A 279 -22.53 -0.70 -4.78
N ASN A 280 -23.40 -0.58 -5.79
CA ASN A 280 -24.67 0.14 -5.66
C ASN A 280 -25.64 -0.54 -4.67
N GLU A 281 -25.63 -1.87 -4.56
CA GLU A 281 -26.47 -2.59 -3.58
C GLU A 281 -26.03 -2.25 -2.16
N TYR A 282 -24.72 -2.21 -1.93
CA TYR A 282 -24.14 -1.79 -0.64
C TYR A 282 -24.57 -0.36 -0.27
N ILE A 283 -24.42 0.59 -1.20
CA ILE A 283 -24.79 1.99 -1.00
C ILE A 283 -26.29 2.11 -0.66
N MET A 284 -27.15 1.38 -1.37
CA MET A 284 -28.59 1.41 -1.10
C MET A 284 -28.94 0.89 0.30
N LYS A 285 -28.31 -0.21 0.75
CA LYS A 285 -28.53 -0.73 2.10
C LYS A 285 -27.96 0.20 3.18
N LEU A 286 -26.79 0.79 2.96
CA LEU A 286 -26.24 1.84 3.83
C LEU A 286 -27.19 3.04 3.94
N CYS A 287 -27.75 3.50 2.82
CA CYS A 287 -28.75 4.56 2.81
C CYS A 287 -30.01 4.16 3.59
N ASN A 288 -30.49 2.91 3.46
CA ASN A 288 -31.67 2.43 4.19
C ASN A 288 -31.43 2.36 5.71
N LEU A 289 -30.25 1.92 6.14
CA LEU A 289 -29.85 1.93 7.56
C LEU A 289 -29.89 3.35 8.14
N VAL A 290 -29.40 4.33 7.39
CA VAL A 290 -29.38 5.74 7.78
C VAL A 290 -30.78 6.38 7.72
N LYS A 291 -31.61 6.03 6.72
CA LYS A 291 -32.98 6.57 6.56
C LYS A 291 -33.89 6.26 7.74
N ALA A 292 -33.69 5.11 8.40
CA ALA A 292 -34.46 4.71 9.58
C ALA A 292 -34.47 5.79 10.68
N SER A 293 -33.50 6.71 10.67
CA SER A 293 -33.36 7.81 11.62
C SER A 293 -34.05 9.13 11.20
N LYS A 294 -35.08 9.09 10.34
CA LYS A 294 -35.81 10.29 9.82
C LYS A 294 -34.89 11.27 9.06
N ALA A 295 -33.90 10.77 8.33
CA ALA A 295 -33.01 11.61 7.52
C ALA A 295 -33.48 11.69 6.05
N ARG A 296 -33.25 12.84 5.40
CA ARG A 296 -33.29 12.93 3.93
C ARG A 296 -31.90 12.55 3.41
N ILE A 297 -31.86 11.66 2.43
CA ILE A 297 -30.59 11.16 1.87
C ILE A 297 -30.49 11.50 0.40
N HIS A 298 -29.34 12.06 0.04
CA HIS A 298 -28.94 12.29 -1.34
C HIS A 298 -27.67 11.50 -1.64
N VAL A 299 -27.60 10.93 -2.83
CA VAL A 299 -26.37 10.27 -3.32
C VAL A 299 -25.88 11.00 -4.56
N ALA A 300 -24.57 11.23 -4.61
CA ALA A 300 -23.89 11.92 -5.70
C ALA A 300 -22.57 11.23 -6.08
N ASP A 301 -22.08 11.48 -7.29
CA ASP A 301 -20.78 11.03 -7.78
C ASP A 301 -19.72 12.08 -7.49
N ILE A 302 -18.64 11.68 -6.83
CA ILE A 302 -17.50 12.56 -6.53
C ILE A 302 -16.67 12.78 -7.79
N GLU A 303 -16.44 14.04 -8.13
CA GLU A 303 -15.53 14.44 -9.22
C GLU A 303 -14.14 14.76 -8.70
N LYS A 304 -14.06 15.47 -7.56
CA LYS A 304 -12.80 15.89 -6.96
C LYS A 304 -12.96 16.13 -5.46
N ILE A 305 -11.93 15.75 -4.70
CA ILE A 305 -11.78 16.11 -3.28
C ILE A 305 -10.53 16.98 -3.17
N VAL A 306 -10.67 18.18 -2.60
CA VAL A 306 -9.55 19.12 -2.36
C VAL A 306 -9.64 19.61 -0.93
N GLY A 307 -8.81 19.06 -0.04
CA GLY A 307 -8.95 19.26 1.40
C GLY A 307 -10.34 18.82 1.85
N ASP A 308 -11.04 19.68 2.58
CA ASP A 308 -12.40 19.41 3.08
C ASP A 308 -13.51 19.73 2.05
N LYS A 309 -13.15 20.19 0.84
CA LYS A 309 -14.13 20.53 -0.20
C LYS A 309 -14.32 19.36 -1.16
N ILE A 310 -15.58 18.94 -1.33
CA ILE A 310 -15.97 17.86 -2.23
C ILE A 310 -16.78 18.45 -3.39
N SER A 311 -16.30 18.26 -4.61
CA SER A 311 -17.02 18.57 -5.85
C SER A 311 -17.71 17.30 -6.34
N TYR A 312 -19.01 17.37 -6.63
CA TYR A 312 -19.82 16.21 -7.00
C TYR A 312 -20.88 16.54 -8.05
N LYS A 313 -21.34 15.51 -8.78
CA LYS A 313 -22.43 15.59 -9.77
C LYS A 313 -23.49 14.52 -9.52
N ASN A 314 -24.58 14.56 -10.29
CA ASN A 314 -25.66 13.57 -10.25
C ASN A 314 -26.29 13.40 -8.85
N LYS A 315 -26.61 14.52 -8.17
CA LYS A 315 -27.28 14.48 -6.85
C LYS A 315 -28.70 13.95 -7.01
N ASN A 316 -28.88 12.66 -6.74
CA ASN A 316 -30.18 11.99 -6.77
C ASN A 316 -30.72 11.89 -5.34
N VAL A 317 -31.99 12.28 -5.17
CA VAL A 317 -32.72 12.02 -3.92
C VAL A 317 -33.05 10.54 -3.92
N ILE A 318 -32.64 9.80 -2.89
CA ILE A 318 -33.24 8.48 -2.68
C ILE A 318 -34.55 8.74 -1.93
N SER A 319 -35.61 9.09 -2.66
CA SER A 319 -36.97 8.97 -2.13
C SER A 319 -37.29 7.48 -1.98
N GLY A 320 -38.01 7.11 -0.93
CA GLY A 320 -38.62 5.77 -0.87
C GLY A 320 -39.52 5.54 -2.07
#